data_AF-K9HLU4-F1
#
_entry.id   AF-K9HLU4-F1
#
_cell.length_a   1.000
_cell.length_b   1.000
_cell.length_c   1.000
_cell.angle_alpha   90.00
_cell.angle_beta   90.00
_cell.angle_gamma   90.00
#
_symmetry.space_group_name_H-M   'P 1'
#
loop_
_entity.id
_entity.type
_entity.pdbx_description
1 polymer ?
#
loop_
_entity_poly.entity_id
_entity_poly.type
_entity_poly.pdbx_seq_one_letter_code
_entity_poly.pdbx_strand_id
1 'polypeptide(L)' 'MLMMVLLLLLAAVWAGVFAIARLVAPTAVSALGASAFVAFLGGRVAAADYGLWWGDMLTAVAAAGILAFLAVTVRSRLRG' A
#
# COMPACT_ATOMS: atom_id res chain seq x y z
N MET A 1 -11.10 12.93 13.69
CA MET A 1 -10.56 13.80 12.62
C MET A 1 -9.09 13.53 12.31
N LEU A 2 -8.17 13.48 13.29
CA LEU A 2 -6.74 13.25 13.06
C LEU A 2 -6.43 11.96 12.27
N MET A 3 -7.07 10.85 12.62
CA MET A 3 -6.87 9.56 11.94
C MET A 3 -7.30 9.58 10.46
N MET A 4 -8.38 10.30 10.15
CA MET A 4 -8.88 10.46 8.78
C MET A 4 -7.92 11.31 7.93
N VAL A 5 -7.34 12.35 8.52
CA VAL A 5 -6.29 13.18 7.87
C VAL A 5 -5.03 12.34 7.59
N LEU A 6 -4.61 11.49 8.52
CA LEU A 6 -3.48 10.58 8.34
C LEU A 6 -3.72 9.58 7.21
N LEU A 7 -4.91 8.98 7.12
CA LEU A 7 -5.26 8.05 6.04
C LEU A 7 -5.27 8.75 4.67
N LEU A 8 -5.76 9.99 4.59
CA LEU A 8 -5.75 10.79 3.36
C LEU A 8 -4.33 11.18 2.93
N LEU A 9 -3.48 11.60 3.86
CA LEU A 9 -2.08 11.89 3.58
C LEU A 9 -1.35 10.63 3.09
N LEU A 10 -1.58 9.49 3.74
CA LEU A 10 -1.01 8.20 3.34
C LEU A 10 -1.47 7.80 1.93
N ALA A 11 -2.76 7.98 1.62
CA ALA A 11 -3.31 7.72 0.29
C ALA A 11 -2.70 8.63 -0.79
N ALA A 12 -2.50 9.91 -0.49
CA ALA A 12 -1.87 10.86 -1.42
C ALA A 12 -0.39 10.52 -1.68
N VAL A 13 0.38 10.22 -0.63
CA VAL A 13 1.78 9.78 -0.75
C VAL A 13 1.86 8.51 -1.58
N TRP A 14 0.99 7.54 -1.33
CA TRP A 14 0.97 6.30 -2.09
C TRP A 14 0.56 6.49 -3.55
N ALA A 15 -0.45 7.32 -3.84
CA ALA A 15 -0.83 7.64 -5.21
C ALA A 15 0.35 8.24 -6.00
N GLY A 16 1.16 9.09 -5.35
CA GLY A 16 2.39 9.63 -5.94
C GLY A 16 3.45 8.56 -6.22
N VAL A 17 3.75 7.71 -5.22
CA VAL A 17 4.68 6.58 -5.38
C VAL A 17 4.20 5.62 -6.47
N PHE A 18 2.89 5.38 -6.53
CA PHE A 18 2.26 4.51 -7.51
C PHE A 18 2.35 5.07 -8.93
N ALA A 19 2.07 6.35 -9.12
CA ALA A 19 2.20 7.02 -10.41
C ALA A 19 3.64 6.93 -10.94
N ILE A 20 4.62 7.16 -10.06
CA ILE A 20 6.05 7.01 -10.40
C ILE A 20 6.39 5.55 -10.70
N ALA A 21 5.92 4.60 -9.89
CA ALA A 21 6.21 3.18 -10.09
C ALA A 21 5.56 2.62 -11.36
N ARG A 22 4.40 3.14 -11.78
CA ARG A 22 3.71 2.72 -13.02
C ARG A 22 4.45 3.16 -14.28
N LEU A 23 5.30 4.18 -14.19
CA LEU A 23 6.22 4.58 -15.28
C LEU A 23 7.42 3.63 -15.41
N VAL A 24 7.61 2.72 -14.46
CA VAL A 24 8.88 1.99 -14.26
C VAL A 24 8.66 0.47 -14.21
N ALA A 25 7.54 0.02 -13.67
CA ALA A 25 7.24 -1.40 -13.46
C ALA A 25 6.26 -1.94 -14.50
N PRO A 26 6.33 -3.23 -14.85
CA PRO A 26 5.32 -3.91 -15.66
C PRO A 26 3.94 -3.73 -15.02
N THR A 27 2.91 -3.47 -15.83
CA THR A 27 1.55 -3.12 -15.38
C THR A 27 0.95 -4.08 -14.35
N ALA A 28 1.30 -5.37 -14.41
CA ALA A 28 0.89 -6.39 -13.45
C ALA A 28 1.47 -6.16 -12.03
N VAL A 29 2.71 -5.71 -11.92
CA VAL A 29 3.40 -5.47 -10.64
C VAL A 29 2.84 -4.21 -9.98
N SER A 30 2.54 -3.17 -10.77
CA SER A 30 1.79 -2.00 -10.29
C SER A 30 0.39 -2.41 -9.79
N ALA A 31 -0.38 -3.21 -10.54
CA ALA A 31 -1.70 -3.64 -10.08
C ALA A 31 -1.65 -4.37 -8.71
N LEU A 32 -0.61 -5.17 -8.46
CA LEU A 32 -0.36 -5.82 -7.17
C LEU A 32 -0.05 -4.82 -6.04
N GLY A 33 0.75 -3.78 -6.31
CA GLY A 33 1.03 -2.74 -5.33
C GLY A 33 -0.21 -1.91 -4.97
N ALA A 34 -1.06 -1.57 -5.94
CA ALA A 34 -2.30 -0.84 -5.70
C ALA A 34 -3.32 -1.67 -4.90
N SER A 35 -3.48 -2.95 -5.22
CA SER A 35 -4.39 -3.85 -4.49
C SER A 35 -3.93 -4.12 -3.07
N ALA A 36 -2.62 -4.27 -2.83
CA ALA A 36 -2.06 -4.35 -1.47
C ALA A 36 -2.35 -3.08 -0.67
N PHE A 37 -2.27 -1.89 -1.28
CA PHE A 37 -2.57 -0.65 -0.57
C PHE A 37 -4.04 -0.45 -0.22
N VAL A 38 -4.95 -0.84 -1.13
CA VAL A 38 -6.39 -0.84 -0.83
C VAL A 38 -6.69 -1.80 0.31
N ALA A 39 -6.07 -2.99 0.32
CA ALA A 39 -6.18 -3.95 1.42
C ALA A 39 -5.64 -3.39 2.75
N PHE A 40 -4.57 -2.61 2.72
CA PHE A 40 -4.01 -1.94 3.91
C PHE A 40 -5.00 -0.91 4.48
N LEU A 41 -5.53 -0.02 3.65
CA LEU A 41 -6.50 0.98 4.08
C LEU A 41 -7.80 0.34 4.57
N GLY A 42 -8.31 -0.64 3.83
CA GLY A 42 -9.51 -1.40 4.20
C GLY A 42 -9.34 -2.14 5.53
N GLY A 43 -8.17 -2.76 5.76
CA GLY A 43 -7.84 -3.40 7.03
C GLY A 43 -7.77 -2.42 8.20
N ARG A 44 -7.15 -1.25 8.02
CA ARG A 44 -7.05 -0.20 9.06
C ARG A 44 -8.42 0.37 9.42
N VAL A 45 -9.27 0.60 8.44
CA VAL A 45 -10.66 1.05 8.64
C VAL A 45 -11.48 -0.05 9.32
N ALA A 46 -11.37 -1.30 8.88
CA ALA A 46 -12.05 -2.45 9.49
C ALA A 46 -11.68 -2.65 10.97
N ALA A 47 -10.39 -2.51 11.32
CA ALA A 47 -9.93 -2.62 12.69
C ALA A 47 -10.34 -1.41 13.55
N ALA A 48 -10.18 -0.19 13.02
CA ALA A 48 -10.35 1.03 13.81
C ALA A 48 -11.81 1.47 13.96
N ASP A 49 -12.62 1.34 12.92
CA ASP A 49 -14.01 1.83 12.89
C ASP A 49 -15.04 0.73 13.23
N TYR A 50 -14.67 -0.54 13.01
CA TYR A 50 -15.59 -1.68 13.18
C TYR A 50 -15.11 -2.74 14.20
N GLY A 51 -13.91 -2.60 14.78
CA GLY A 51 -13.38 -3.52 15.78
C GLY A 51 -13.18 -4.95 15.26
N LEU A 52 -13.03 -5.13 13.95
CA LEU A 52 -12.91 -6.43 13.32
C LEU A 52 -11.49 -6.97 13.48
N TRP A 53 -11.35 -8.08 14.20
CA TRP A 53 -10.07 -8.72 14.52
C TRP A 53 -9.24 -9.10 13.28
N TRP A 54 -9.90 -9.38 12.16
CA TRP A 54 -9.22 -9.70 10.89
C TRP A 54 -8.61 -8.45 10.23
N GLY A 55 -9.05 -7.24 10.59
CA GLY A 55 -8.57 -5.99 10.02
C GLY A 55 -7.09 -5.73 10.30
N ASP A 56 -6.62 -6.04 11.51
CA ASP A 56 -5.20 -5.93 11.88
C ASP A 56 -4.34 -6.94 11.11
N MET A 57 -4.85 -8.16 10.94
CA MET A 57 -4.18 -9.22 10.19
C MET A 57 -4.06 -8.86 8.71
N LEU A 58 -5.13 -8.33 8.12
CA LEU A 58 -5.20 -7.91 6.73
C LEU A 58 -4.29 -6.69 6.46
N THR A 59 -4.23 -5.76 7.41
CA THR A 59 -3.29 -4.62 7.42
C THR A 59 -1.84 -5.09 7.40
N ALA A 60 -1.48 -6.03 8.28
CA ALA A 60 -0.11 -6.51 8.39
C ALA A 60 0.36 -7.23 7.10
N VAL A 61 -0.50 -8.09 6.54
CA VAL A 61 -0.22 -8.78 5.27
C VAL A 61 -0.08 -7.80 4.11
N ALA A 62 -0.97 -6.81 4.04
CA ALA A 62 -0.93 -5.76 3.04
C ALA A 62 0.33 -4.90 3.12
N ALA A 63 0.76 -4.54 4.33
CA ALA A 63 2.01 -3.80 4.56
C ALA A 63 3.24 -4.58 4.09
N ALA A 64 3.29 -5.89 4.35
CA ALA A 64 4.35 -6.76 3.86
C ALA A 64 4.38 -6.81 2.32
N GLY A 65 3.21 -6.86 1.68
CA GLY A 65 3.08 -6.81 0.22
C GLY A 65 3.60 -5.48 -0.38
N ILE A 66 3.27 -4.35 0.25
CA ILE A 66 3.78 -3.03 -0.14
C ILE A 66 5.31 -2.96 -0.01
N LEU A 67 5.87 -3.44 1.10
CA LEU A 67 7.32 -3.46 1.32
C LEU A 67 8.05 -4.35 0.30
N ALA A 68 7.49 -5.52 -0.01
CA ALA A 68 8.04 -6.41 -1.03
C ALA A 68 8.03 -5.75 -2.41
N PHE A 69 6.93 -5.08 -2.79
CA PHE A 69 6.82 -4.32 -4.04
C PHE A 69 7.86 -3.20 -4.12
N LEU A 70 8.01 -2.42 -3.05
CA LEU A 70 9.02 -1.37 -2.95
C LEU A 70 10.44 -1.95 -3.09
N ALA A 71 10.75 -3.03 -2.37
CA ALA A 71 12.05 -3.68 -2.43
C ALA A 71 12.37 -4.19 -3.84
N VAL A 72 11.41 -4.79 -4.55
CA VAL A 72 11.59 -5.24 -5.94
C VAL A 72 11.80 -4.05 -6.88
N THR A 73 11.01 -2.99 -6.73
CA THR A 73 11.11 -1.78 -7.56
C THR A 73 12.42 -1.01 -7.33
N VAL A 74 12.92 -0.96 -6.10
CA VAL A 74 14.23 -0.34 -5.79
C VAL A 74 15.37 -1.22 -6.28
N ARG A 75 15.28 -2.55 -6.10
CA ARG A 75 16.32 -3.48 -6.56
C ARG A 75 16.50 -3.45 -8.08
N SER A 76 15.42 -3.33 -8.85
CA SER A 76 15.51 -3.21 -10.31
C SER A 76 16.19 -1.91 -10.74
N ARG A 77 16.11 -0.83 -9.95
CA ARG A 77 16.84 0.42 -10.19
C ARG A 77 18.33 0.35 -9.87
N LEU A 78 18.74 -0.43 -8.87
CA LEU A 78 20.15 -0.55 -8.46
C LEU A 78 20.97 -1.46 -9.39
N ARG A 79 20.30 -2.32 -10.17
CA ARG A 79 20.94 -3.29 -11.07
C ARG A 79 20.86 -2.92 -12.55
N GLY A 80 20.15 -1.84 -12.88
CA GLY A 80 19.94 -1.35 -14.24
C GLY A 80 20.84 -0.18 -14.59
#